data_AF-A0A7C3G040-F1
#
_entry.id   AF-A0A7C3G040-F1
#
_cell.length_a   1.000
_cell.length_b   1.000
_cell.length_c   1.000
_cell.angle_alpha   90.00
_cell.angle_beta   90.00
_cell.angle_gamma   90.00
#
_symmetry.space_group_name_H-M   'P 1'
#
loop_
_entity.id
_entity.type
_entity.pdbx_description
1 polymer ?
#
loop_
_entity_poly.entity_id
_entity_poly.type
_entity_poly.pdbx_seq_one_letter_code
_entity_poly.pdbx_strand_id
1 'polypeptide(L)'
;MNEHVEVMMSLIKNWTEENRKNYGKQVMVVEHSLNETGLFTDEALANMLDEHPNHLIDFQHIPDNPDYPDQQVTVDFSGADGKTMVEAAKSSTRVWINVREVMNRHPKYRPILDQLHKEMEEFTGKNKDRRNCRGGILISSATAATPYHADPTMTHLWHVRGHKKAWVYPRTEDFMTDEAYEAIVLGEVDEDVPFDYALDDGAILGPADLYGGEMVSWPHRSPHRVENASYCVSMVMEFSTRKSAFTNAGMFANGVLRRRYGMNPSWQNASKVEKLGKAVMGRMMRNIGTRKSFRRKDMVRYKLDASFEGFVRAVSKPYERVH
;
A
#
# COMPACT_ATOMS: atom_id res chain seq x y z
N MET A 1 41.02 5.28 -17.76
CA MET A 1 41.10 5.76 -16.36
C MET A 1 39.90 5.15 -15.67
N ASN A 2 40.15 4.19 -14.79
CA ASN A 2 39.14 3.28 -14.25
C ASN A 2 38.15 4.03 -13.36
N GLU A 3 36.90 4.14 -13.79
CA GLU A 3 35.80 4.45 -12.89
C GLU A 3 35.55 3.20 -12.04
N HIS A 4 35.78 3.34 -10.73
CA HIS A 4 35.33 2.38 -9.74
C HIS A 4 33.81 2.27 -9.83
N VAL A 5 33.31 1.25 -10.52
CA VAL A 5 31.97 0.73 -10.25
C VAL A 5 32.06 0.09 -8.88
N GLU A 6 31.77 0.87 -7.84
CA GLU A 6 31.46 0.33 -6.54
C GLU A 6 30.26 -0.60 -6.77
N VAL A 7 30.52 -1.91 -6.75
CA VAL A 7 29.46 -2.92 -6.86
C VAL A 7 28.64 -2.75 -5.59
N MET A 8 27.57 -1.96 -5.65
CA MET A 8 26.60 -1.88 -4.57
C MET A 8 26.16 -3.32 -4.28
N MET A 9 26.30 -3.73 -3.02
CA MET A 9 25.84 -5.03 -2.56
C MET A 9 24.35 -5.19 -2.94
N SER A 10 23.99 -6.38 -3.42
CA SER A 10 22.60 -6.73 -3.74
C SER A 10 21.72 -6.48 -2.51
N LEU A 11 20.60 -5.78 -2.70
CA LEU A 11 19.65 -5.49 -1.62
C LEU A 11 18.72 -6.67 -1.38
N ILE A 12 18.34 -7.40 -2.43
CA ILE A 12 17.60 -8.66 -2.33
C ILE A 12 18.60 -9.80 -2.08
N LYS A 13 18.28 -10.65 -1.12
CA LYS A 13 19.09 -11.80 -0.71
C LYS A 13 18.39 -13.11 -1.07
N ASN A 14 19.19 -14.17 -1.23
CA ASN A 14 18.73 -15.55 -1.33
C ASN A 14 17.65 -15.81 -2.41
N TRP A 15 17.67 -15.06 -3.51
CA TRP A 15 16.73 -15.28 -4.62
C TRP A 15 17.01 -16.59 -5.36
N THR A 16 15.99 -17.43 -5.49
CA THR A 16 16.09 -18.76 -6.13
C THR A 16 15.39 -18.80 -7.50
N GLU A 17 15.66 -19.86 -8.28
CA GLU A 17 14.93 -20.11 -9.52
C GLU A 17 13.44 -20.42 -9.27
N GLU A 18 13.11 -20.99 -8.11
CA GLU A 18 11.72 -21.16 -7.70
C GLU A 18 11.01 -19.82 -7.49
N ASN A 19 11.68 -18.85 -6.84
CA ASN A 19 11.18 -17.49 -6.71
C ASN A 19 10.91 -16.87 -8.09
N ARG A 20 11.85 -17.00 -9.04
CA ARG A 20 11.66 -16.54 -10.42
C ARG A 20 10.42 -17.15 -11.08
N LYS A 21 10.25 -18.47 -10.97
CA LYS A 21 9.12 -19.21 -11.57
C LYS A 21 7.77 -18.80 -11.00
N ASN A 22 7.73 -18.55 -9.68
CA ASN A 22 6.49 -18.32 -8.92
C ASN A 22 6.14 -16.83 -8.74
N TYR A 23 7.06 -15.90 -9.02
CA TYR A 23 6.83 -14.47 -8.91
C TYR A 23 5.57 -14.02 -9.67
N GLY A 24 4.63 -13.41 -8.92
CA GLY A 24 3.33 -12.93 -9.41
C GLY A 24 2.28 -14.03 -9.65
N LYS A 25 2.57 -15.28 -9.28
CA LYS A 25 1.62 -16.42 -9.36
C LYS A 25 1.18 -16.91 -7.98
N GLN A 26 2.07 -16.85 -7.00
CA GLN A 26 1.84 -17.27 -5.62
C GLN A 26 2.32 -16.18 -4.66
N VAL A 27 1.93 -16.30 -3.40
CA VAL A 27 2.56 -15.54 -2.32
C VAL A 27 4.02 -15.96 -2.23
N MET A 28 4.91 -14.99 -2.07
CA MET A 28 6.34 -15.23 -1.95
C MET A 28 6.94 -14.32 -0.88
N VAL A 29 7.83 -14.89 -0.08
CA VAL A 29 8.67 -14.18 0.88
C VAL A 29 10.13 -14.34 0.44
N VAL A 30 10.89 -13.25 0.44
CA VAL A 30 12.34 -13.24 0.18
C VAL A 30 13.04 -12.25 1.10
N GLU A 31 14.31 -12.51 1.40
CA GLU A 31 15.08 -11.67 2.32
C GLU A 31 15.68 -10.44 1.62
N HIS A 32 15.96 -9.40 2.41
CA HIS A 32 16.61 -8.16 1.94
C HIS A 32 17.45 -7.46 3.02
N SER A 33 18.30 -6.51 2.61
CA SER A 33 19.20 -5.73 3.48
C SER A 33 18.81 -4.25 3.68
N LEU A 34 17.57 -3.83 3.40
CA LEU A 34 17.19 -2.40 3.53
C LEU A 34 17.56 -1.75 4.87
N ASN A 35 17.48 -2.48 5.99
CA ASN A 35 17.85 -1.95 7.29
C ASN A 35 19.36 -1.61 7.40
N GLU A 36 20.21 -2.30 6.64
CA GLU A 36 21.68 -2.10 6.60
C GLU A 36 22.08 -0.78 5.92
N THR A 37 21.15 -0.14 5.20
CA THR A 37 21.38 1.19 4.57
C THR A 37 21.51 2.32 5.60
N GLY A 38 21.09 2.10 6.84
CA GLY A 38 21.04 3.13 7.89
C GLY A 38 19.91 4.15 7.73
N LEU A 39 19.10 4.08 6.67
CA LEU A 39 18.03 5.05 6.39
C LEU A 39 16.70 4.76 7.11
N PHE A 40 16.58 3.60 7.76
CA PHE A 40 15.35 3.16 8.43
C PHE A 40 15.46 3.16 9.96
N THR A 41 16.44 3.88 10.51
CA THR A 41 16.57 4.14 11.95
C THR A 41 15.54 5.19 12.40
N ASP A 42 15.18 5.21 13.68
CA ASP A 42 14.19 6.19 14.19
C ASP A 42 14.63 7.64 13.93
N GLU A 43 15.93 7.93 14.06
CA GLU A 43 16.51 9.26 13.78
C GLU A 43 16.44 9.60 12.29
N ALA A 44 16.79 8.67 11.39
CA ALA A 44 16.70 8.88 9.95
C ALA A 44 15.24 9.08 9.49
N LEU A 45 14.30 8.35 10.09
CA LEU A 45 12.86 8.49 9.81
C LEU A 45 12.33 9.83 10.30
N ALA A 46 12.72 10.28 11.50
CA ALA A 46 12.33 11.59 12.03
C ALA A 46 12.82 12.73 11.13
N ASN A 47 14.12 12.74 10.78
CA ASN A 47 14.69 13.74 9.87
C ASN A 47 14.01 13.71 8.49
N MET A 48 13.71 12.52 7.98
CA MET A 48 13.02 12.38 6.70
C MET A 48 11.60 12.96 6.75
N LEU A 49 10.86 12.76 7.85
CA LEU A 49 9.51 13.31 8.05
C LEU A 49 9.54 14.84 8.09
N ASP A 50 10.53 15.46 8.73
CA ASP A 50 10.70 16.92 8.77
C ASP A 50 10.97 17.53 7.37
N GLU A 51 11.70 16.81 6.53
CA GLU A 51 12.08 17.25 5.19
C GLU A 51 11.01 16.94 4.12
N HIS A 52 10.12 15.96 4.37
CA HIS A 52 9.18 15.47 3.37
C HIS A 52 7.94 16.38 3.25
N PRO A 53 7.40 16.63 2.04
CA PRO A 53 6.23 17.50 1.90
C PRO A 53 5.00 16.96 2.64
N ASN A 54 4.43 17.75 3.55
CA ASN A 54 3.28 17.35 4.39
C ASN A 54 2.08 16.80 3.59
N HIS A 55 1.80 17.32 2.39
CA HIS A 55 0.69 16.84 1.54
C HIS A 55 0.90 15.41 0.99
N LEU A 56 2.10 14.84 1.19
CA LEU A 56 2.44 13.46 0.86
C LEU A 56 2.56 12.56 2.10
N ILE A 57 2.29 13.09 3.29
CA ILE A 57 2.27 12.32 4.53
C ILE A 57 0.83 12.13 4.96
N ASP A 58 0.40 10.88 5.05
CA ASP A 58 -0.87 10.50 5.63
C ASP A 58 -0.62 10.02 7.06
N PHE A 59 -0.86 10.89 8.04
CA PHE A 59 -0.86 10.52 9.45
C PHE A 59 -2.29 10.14 9.84
N GLN A 60 -2.47 8.89 10.26
CA GLN A 60 -3.78 8.35 10.57
C GLN A 60 -3.80 7.74 11.97
N HIS A 61 -4.97 7.86 12.59
CA HIS A 61 -5.31 7.19 13.83
C HIS A 61 -6.31 6.07 13.53
N ILE A 62 -6.28 5.01 14.33
CA ILE A 62 -7.24 3.92 14.25
C ILE A 62 -8.07 3.96 15.54
N PRO A 63 -9.24 4.61 15.54
CA PRO A 63 -10.11 4.65 16.70
C PRO A 63 -10.74 3.27 16.92
N ASP A 64 -11.05 2.97 18.18
CA ASP A 64 -11.82 1.78 18.52
C ASP A 64 -13.28 1.98 18.09
N ASN A 65 -13.59 1.52 16.88
CA ASN A 65 -14.92 1.56 16.30
C ASN A 65 -15.43 0.13 16.06
N PRO A 66 -16.40 -0.36 16.85
CA PRO A 66 -16.95 -1.72 16.69
C PRO A 66 -17.59 -1.97 15.33
N ASP A 67 -18.15 -0.94 14.68
CA ASP A 67 -18.83 -1.07 13.39
C ASP A 67 -17.85 -1.07 12.21
N TYR A 68 -16.66 -0.49 12.41
CA TYR A 68 -15.61 -0.37 11.41
C TYR A 68 -14.25 -0.64 12.05
N PRO A 69 -13.96 -1.90 12.41
CA PRO A 69 -12.68 -2.26 12.99
C PRO A 69 -11.56 -1.84 12.06
N ASP A 70 -10.49 -1.31 12.64
CA ASP A 70 -9.27 -0.88 11.96
C ASP A 70 -9.41 0.28 10.97
N GLN A 71 -10.56 0.97 10.94
CA GLN A 71 -10.75 2.16 10.10
C GLN A 71 -9.68 3.20 10.38
N GLN A 72 -8.92 3.58 9.35
CA GLN A 72 -7.92 4.63 9.44
C GLN A 72 -8.57 6.00 9.19
N VAL A 73 -8.38 6.93 10.12
CA VAL A 73 -8.91 8.30 10.03
C VAL A 73 -7.80 9.33 10.09
N THR A 74 -7.91 10.35 9.26
CA THR A 74 -6.90 11.40 9.12
C THR A 74 -6.74 12.21 10.41
N VAL A 75 -5.48 12.41 10.78
CA VAL A 75 -5.02 13.25 11.89
C VAL A 75 -4.34 14.49 11.34
N ASP A 76 -4.69 15.66 11.87
CA ASP A 76 -3.92 16.89 11.67
C ASP A 76 -2.61 16.82 12.45
N PHE A 77 -1.50 16.73 11.74
CA PHE A 77 -0.16 16.79 12.33
C PHE A 77 0.51 18.16 12.15
N SER A 78 -0.24 19.20 11.75
CA SER A 78 0.31 20.53 11.52
C SER A 78 1.01 21.06 12.78
N GLY A 79 2.29 21.38 12.63
CA GLY A 79 3.15 21.91 13.68
C GLY A 79 3.92 20.85 14.49
N ALA A 80 3.73 19.56 14.21
CA ALA A 80 4.55 18.50 14.79
C ALA A 80 5.87 18.35 14.02
N ASP A 81 6.94 18.01 14.75
CA ASP A 81 8.19 17.55 14.16
C ASP A 81 8.18 16.02 13.93
N GLY A 82 9.09 15.55 13.08
CA GLY A 82 9.23 14.15 12.73
C GLY A 82 9.53 13.27 13.94
N LYS A 83 10.24 13.81 14.94
CA LYS A 83 10.51 13.11 16.21
C LYS A 83 9.22 12.80 16.96
N THR A 84 8.34 13.79 17.11
CA THR A 84 7.01 13.63 17.74
C THR A 84 6.18 12.58 17.00
N MET A 85 6.23 12.59 15.66
CA MET A 85 5.50 11.62 14.84
C MET A 85 6.00 10.18 15.07
N VAL A 86 7.32 9.98 15.13
CA VAL A 86 7.91 8.66 15.44
C VAL A 86 7.62 8.23 16.88
N GLU A 87 7.67 9.14 17.85
CA GLU A 87 7.31 8.86 19.24
C GLU A 87 5.83 8.46 19.38
N ALA A 88 4.93 9.14 18.68
CA ALA A 88 3.52 8.78 18.63
C ALA A 88 3.32 7.36 18.07
N ALA A 89 4.03 7.01 16.99
CA ALA A 89 3.99 5.66 16.42
C ALA A 89 4.59 4.60 17.34
N LYS A 90 5.49 4.95 18.26
CA LYS A 90 6.06 4.01 19.26
C LYS A 90 5.22 3.89 20.52
N SER A 91 4.25 4.77 20.71
CA SER A 91 3.34 4.76 21.86
C SER A 91 2.31 3.62 21.77
N SER A 92 1.47 3.49 22.79
CA SER A 92 0.30 2.60 22.79
C SER A 92 -0.83 3.08 21.86
N THR A 93 -0.71 4.27 21.31
CA THR A 93 -1.70 4.87 20.42
C THR A 93 -1.67 4.20 19.07
N ARG A 94 -2.85 3.78 18.58
CA ARG A 94 -3.00 3.15 17.28
C ARG A 94 -2.80 4.18 16.18
N VAL A 95 -1.56 4.31 15.72
CA VAL A 95 -1.12 5.26 14.70
C VAL A 95 -0.54 4.51 13.50
N TRP A 96 -0.85 5.01 12.32
CA TRP A 96 -0.29 4.56 11.05
C TRP A 96 0.11 5.79 10.23
N ILE A 97 1.36 5.82 9.79
CA ILE A 97 1.94 6.93 9.03
C ILE A 97 2.39 6.38 7.68
N ASN A 98 1.80 6.87 6.59
CA ASN A 98 2.23 6.58 5.24
C ASN A 98 2.89 7.80 4.62
N VAL A 99 4.18 7.66 4.32
CA VAL A 99 4.99 8.69 3.71
C VAL A 99 5.13 8.38 2.23
N ARG A 100 4.23 8.94 1.42
CA ARG A 100 4.09 8.62 0.00
C ARG A 100 5.24 9.23 -0.82
N GLU A 101 5.77 8.48 -1.78
CA GLU A 101 6.81 8.96 -2.70
C GLU A 101 8.13 9.39 -2.02
N VAL A 102 8.35 9.07 -0.74
CA VAL A 102 9.62 9.34 -0.05
C VAL A 102 10.80 8.72 -0.80
N MET A 103 10.63 7.48 -1.26
CA MET A 103 11.65 6.76 -2.01
C MET A 103 11.90 7.36 -3.39
N ASN A 104 10.95 8.12 -3.95
CA ASN A 104 11.10 8.74 -5.26
C ASN A 104 11.81 10.09 -5.20
N ARG A 105 11.61 10.83 -4.09
CA ARG A 105 11.93 12.26 -4.01
C ARG A 105 13.23 12.54 -3.29
N HIS A 106 13.54 11.77 -2.26
CA HIS A 106 14.69 12.03 -1.43
C HIS A 106 15.98 11.48 -2.08
N PRO A 107 17.06 12.29 -2.22
CA PRO A 107 18.30 11.86 -2.86
C PRO A 107 18.95 10.63 -2.25
N LYS A 108 18.76 10.40 -0.94
CA LYS A 108 19.30 9.23 -0.22
C LYS A 108 18.51 7.93 -0.52
N TYR A 109 17.21 8.04 -0.77
CA TYR A 109 16.33 6.88 -0.95
C TYR A 109 16.11 6.50 -2.42
N ARG A 110 16.18 7.48 -3.33
CA ARG A 110 15.97 7.22 -4.77
C ARG A 110 16.92 6.19 -5.38
N PRO A 111 18.24 6.22 -5.10
CA PRO A 111 19.15 5.18 -5.60
C PRO A 111 18.76 3.77 -5.13
N ILE A 112 18.23 3.64 -3.91
CA ILE A 112 17.76 2.35 -3.36
C ILE A 112 16.53 1.87 -4.13
N LEU A 113 15.55 2.73 -4.38
CA LEU A 113 14.36 2.36 -5.16
C LEU A 113 14.73 1.94 -6.58
N ASP A 114 15.63 2.69 -7.23
CA ASP A 114 16.11 2.41 -8.58
C ASP A 114 16.85 1.06 -8.62
N GLN A 115 17.71 0.77 -7.63
CA GLN A 115 18.41 -0.50 -7.48
C GLN A 115 17.42 -1.66 -7.29
N LEU A 116 16.48 -1.56 -6.34
CA LEU A 116 15.50 -2.63 -6.10
C LEU A 116 14.66 -2.93 -7.34
N HIS A 117 14.25 -1.92 -8.10
CA HIS A 117 13.54 -2.15 -9.36
C HIS A 117 14.40 -2.86 -10.40
N LYS A 118 15.70 -2.53 -10.48
CA LYS A 118 16.65 -3.20 -11.36
C LYS A 118 16.84 -4.67 -10.95
N GLU A 119 17.11 -4.93 -9.67
CA GLU A 119 17.27 -6.30 -9.16
C GLU A 119 16.00 -7.12 -9.35
N MET A 120 14.82 -6.57 -9.05
CA MET A 120 13.54 -7.25 -9.30
C MET A 120 13.34 -7.56 -10.79
N GLU A 121 13.68 -6.66 -11.71
CA GLU A 121 13.61 -6.94 -13.16
C GLU A 121 14.53 -8.11 -13.54
N GLU A 122 15.78 -8.10 -13.07
CA GLU A 122 16.80 -9.12 -13.35
C GLU A 122 16.41 -10.50 -12.77
N PHE A 123 16.04 -10.52 -11.50
CA PHE A 123 15.66 -11.73 -10.77
C PHE A 123 14.33 -12.33 -11.19
N THR A 124 13.36 -11.50 -11.56
CA THR A 124 12.05 -12.01 -12.04
C THR A 124 12.06 -12.28 -13.54
N GLY A 125 12.92 -11.60 -14.31
CA GLY A 125 12.84 -11.55 -15.77
C GLY A 125 11.56 -10.87 -16.30
N LYS A 126 10.83 -10.17 -15.43
CA LYS A 126 9.52 -9.55 -15.70
C LYS A 126 9.58 -8.04 -15.40
N ASN A 127 8.43 -7.36 -15.53
CA ASN A 127 8.25 -5.94 -15.18
C ASN A 127 9.11 -4.94 -15.98
N LYS A 128 9.62 -5.34 -17.14
CA LYS A 128 10.30 -4.45 -18.11
C LYS A 128 9.41 -3.32 -18.62
N ASP A 129 8.10 -3.50 -18.54
CA ASP A 129 7.08 -2.53 -18.93
C ASP A 129 6.52 -1.72 -17.75
N ARG A 130 7.19 -1.76 -16.58
CA ARG A 130 6.78 -1.00 -15.39
C ARG A 130 6.66 0.49 -15.70
N ARG A 131 5.65 1.11 -15.09
CA ARG A 131 5.34 2.54 -15.18
C ARG A 131 4.86 3.03 -13.82
N ASN A 132 4.97 4.33 -13.58
CA ASN A 132 4.52 4.97 -12.34
C ASN A 132 5.12 4.28 -11.11
N CYS A 133 6.42 3.98 -11.17
CA CYS A 133 7.14 3.37 -10.06
C CYS A 133 7.14 4.31 -8.86
N ARG A 134 6.68 3.81 -7.72
CA ARG A 134 6.53 4.55 -6.48
C ARG A 134 7.08 3.73 -5.32
N GLY A 135 7.66 4.43 -4.35
CA GLY A 135 8.02 3.84 -3.07
C GLY A 135 7.64 4.77 -1.91
N GLY A 136 6.91 4.21 -0.95
CA GLY A 136 6.50 4.86 0.29
C GLY A 136 7.12 4.18 1.50
N ILE A 137 7.20 4.88 2.64
CA ILE A 137 7.58 4.28 3.93
C ILE A 137 6.38 4.31 4.86
N LEU A 138 6.13 3.18 5.52
CA LEU A 138 5.09 2.99 6.51
C LEU A 138 5.74 2.92 7.91
N ILE A 139 5.29 3.77 8.82
CA ILE A 139 5.69 3.79 10.23
C ILE A 139 4.43 3.59 11.07
N SER A 140 4.38 2.53 11.87
CA SER A 140 3.11 2.10 12.47
C SER A 140 3.29 1.51 13.87
N SER A 141 2.31 1.81 14.73
CA SER A 141 2.27 1.38 16.13
C SER A 141 2.07 -0.12 16.32
N ALA A 142 2.34 -0.60 17.53
CA ALA A 142 2.32 -2.02 17.85
C ALA A 142 0.99 -2.73 17.63
N THR A 143 -0.11 -1.98 17.63
CA THR A 143 -1.49 -2.48 17.48
C THR A 143 -2.21 -1.84 16.29
N ALA A 144 -1.45 -1.19 15.40
CA ALA A 144 -2.00 -0.73 14.14
C ALA A 144 -2.24 -1.91 13.19
N ALA A 145 -3.30 -1.80 12.40
CA ALA A 145 -3.62 -2.72 11.33
C ALA A 145 -3.85 -1.93 10.04
N THR A 146 -3.53 -2.56 8.91
CA THR A 146 -4.03 -2.11 7.61
C THR A 146 -5.23 -2.99 7.27
N PRO A 147 -6.42 -2.40 7.08
CA PRO A 147 -7.64 -3.15 6.82
C PRO A 147 -7.55 -4.07 5.61
N TYR A 148 -8.56 -4.92 5.47
CA TYR A 148 -8.71 -5.76 4.30
C TYR A 148 -8.92 -4.92 3.03
N HIS A 149 -8.00 -5.06 2.08
CA HIS A 149 -8.00 -4.29 0.83
C HIS A 149 -7.34 -5.05 -0.32
N ALA A 150 -7.31 -4.45 -1.51
CA ALA A 150 -6.50 -4.92 -2.64
C ALA A 150 -5.92 -3.76 -3.45
N ASP A 151 -4.66 -3.88 -3.85
CA ASP A 151 -4.01 -2.84 -4.63
C ASP A 151 -4.44 -2.83 -6.11
N PRO A 152 -4.65 -1.63 -6.70
CA PRO A 152 -4.73 -1.50 -8.14
C PRO A 152 -3.37 -1.69 -8.83
N THR A 153 -2.26 -1.59 -8.12
CA THR A 153 -0.88 -1.72 -8.63
C THR A 153 -0.28 -3.10 -8.36
N MET A 154 0.85 -3.40 -9.01
CA MET A 154 1.75 -4.42 -8.49
C MET A 154 2.37 -3.85 -7.21
N THR A 155 2.22 -4.53 -6.09
CA THR A 155 2.70 -4.08 -4.78
C THR A 155 3.63 -5.12 -4.16
N HIS A 156 4.70 -4.65 -3.52
CA HIS A 156 5.61 -5.43 -2.69
C HIS A 156 5.74 -4.72 -1.35
N LEU A 157 5.55 -5.46 -0.27
CA LEU A 157 5.78 -4.95 1.07
C LEU A 157 7.15 -5.43 1.54
N TRP A 158 8.07 -4.49 1.72
CA TRP A 158 9.42 -4.72 2.23
C TRP A 158 9.44 -4.40 3.71
N HIS A 159 9.31 -5.41 4.56
CA HIS A 159 9.25 -5.20 6.00
C HIS A 159 10.66 -5.02 6.56
N VAL A 160 10.94 -3.85 7.12
CA VAL A 160 12.30 -3.44 7.49
C VAL A 160 12.58 -3.70 8.96
N ARG A 161 11.64 -3.37 9.84
CA ARG A 161 11.77 -3.53 11.30
C ARG A 161 10.44 -3.89 11.92
N GLY A 162 10.49 -4.69 12.98
CA GLY A 162 9.33 -5.10 13.75
C GLY A 162 8.86 -6.51 13.40
N HIS A 163 7.60 -6.76 13.75
CA HIS A 163 6.90 -8.02 13.57
C HIS A 163 5.44 -7.71 13.25
N LYS A 164 4.98 -8.27 12.13
CA LYS A 164 3.59 -8.18 11.66
C LYS A 164 3.08 -9.57 11.35
N LYS A 165 1.76 -9.71 11.35
CA LYS A 165 1.06 -10.84 10.76
C LYS A 165 0.40 -10.41 9.46
N ALA A 166 0.54 -11.22 8.43
CA ALA A 166 -0.06 -10.98 7.12
C ALA A 166 -1.03 -12.09 6.74
N TRP A 167 -2.12 -11.69 6.09
CA TRP A 167 -3.07 -12.59 5.45
C TRP A 167 -3.19 -12.21 3.99
N VAL A 168 -3.27 -13.21 3.12
CA VAL A 168 -3.52 -13.06 1.69
C VAL A 168 -4.62 -14.02 1.29
N TYR A 169 -5.56 -13.55 0.49
CA TYR A 169 -6.78 -14.28 0.14
C TYR A 169 -6.82 -14.63 -1.36
N PRO A 170 -7.65 -15.62 -1.75
CA PRO A 170 -7.95 -15.89 -3.15
C PRO A 170 -8.50 -14.67 -3.89
N ARG A 171 -8.31 -14.62 -5.21
CA ARG A 171 -8.89 -13.58 -6.10
C ARG A 171 -10.22 -14.03 -6.69
N THR A 172 -11.06 -14.69 -5.90
CA THR A 172 -12.39 -15.17 -6.30
C THR A 172 -13.47 -14.22 -5.77
N GLU A 173 -14.69 -14.31 -6.32
CA GLU A 173 -15.81 -13.46 -5.90
C GLU A 173 -16.12 -13.57 -4.40
N ASP A 174 -15.84 -14.72 -3.76
CA ASP A 174 -16.10 -14.95 -2.33
C ASP A 174 -15.21 -14.09 -1.41
N PHE A 175 -14.03 -13.68 -1.88
CA PHE A 175 -13.07 -12.88 -1.10
C PHE A 175 -12.98 -11.45 -1.64
N MET A 176 -13.08 -11.28 -2.95
CA MET A 176 -13.05 -9.96 -3.58
C MET A 176 -13.96 -9.95 -4.78
N THR A 177 -15.18 -9.47 -4.54
CA THR A 177 -16.16 -9.26 -5.58
C THR A 177 -15.65 -8.26 -6.61
N ASP A 178 -16.09 -8.41 -7.86
CA ASP A 178 -15.82 -7.42 -8.88
C ASP A 178 -16.30 -6.02 -8.41
N GLU A 179 -17.45 -5.93 -7.73
CA GLU A 179 -18.01 -4.67 -7.23
C GLU A 179 -17.13 -3.98 -6.17
N ALA A 180 -16.53 -4.74 -5.26
CA ALA A 180 -15.61 -4.22 -4.25
C ALA A 180 -14.32 -3.70 -4.90
N TYR A 181 -13.72 -4.47 -5.81
CA TYR A 181 -12.52 -4.03 -6.53
C TYR A 181 -12.81 -2.85 -7.49
N GLU A 182 -14.00 -2.78 -8.08
CA GLU A 182 -14.47 -1.64 -8.86
C GLU A 182 -14.48 -0.35 -8.02
N ALA A 183 -14.95 -0.40 -6.75
CA ALA A 183 -14.99 0.75 -5.85
C ALA A 183 -13.60 1.34 -5.62
N ILE A 184 -12.60 0.47 -5.42
CA ILE A 184 -11.18 0.85 -5.30
C ILE A 184 -10.70 1.58 -6.56
N VAL A 185 -10.90 0.97 -7.73
CA VAL A 185 -10.41 1.52 -9.00
C VAL A 185 -11.10 2.84 -9.38
N LEU A 186 -12.38 2.99 -9.01
CA LEU A 186 -13.12 4.25 -9.14
C LEU A 186 -12.62 5.31 -8.15
N GLY A 187 -12.09 4.91 -7.00
CA GLY A 187 -11.69 5.80 -5.89
C GLY A 187 -12.86 6.24 -5.02
N GLU A 188 -13.88 5.38 -4.89
CA GLU A 188 -15.00 5.56 -3.94
C GLU A 188 -14.56 5.29 -2.49
N VAL A 189 -13.59 4.40 -2.34
CA VAL A 189 -12.93 4.04 -1.07
C VAL A 189 -11.42 4.30 -1.20
N ASP A 190 -10.73 4.44 -0.06
CA ASP A 190 -9.26 4.66 -0.06
C ASP A 190 -8.49 3.39 -0.46
N GLU A 191 -9.07 2.23 -0.21
CA GLU A 191 -8.78 0.89 -0.77
C GLU A 191 -9.44 -0.21 0.10
N ASP A 192 -9.83 0.14 1.32
CA ASP A 192 -10.55 -0.71 2.27
C ASP A 192 -11.90 -1.17 1.72
N VAL A 193 -12.18 -2.47 1.88
CA VAL A 193 -13.49 -3.06 1.56
C VAL A 193 -14.04 -3.82 2.77
N PRO A 194 -15.36 -4.08 2.83
CA PRO A 194 -15.96 -4.79 3.97
C PRO A 194 -15.27 -6.13 4.25
N PHE A 195 -15.06 -6.42 5.53
CA PHE A 195 -14.35 -7.60 6.00
C PHE A 195 -15.09 -8.28 7.14
N ASP A 196 -15.05 -9.60 7.12
CA ASP A 196 -15.48 -10.49 8.20
C ASP A 196 -14.30 -11.39 8.54
N TYR A 197 -13.96 -11.50 9.82
CA TYR A 197 -12.89 -12.38 10.30
C TYR A 197 -13.12 -13.85 9.91
N ALA A 198 -14.36 -14.27 9.64
CA ALA A 198 -14.67 -15.60 9.09
C ALA A 198 -14.01 -15.86 7.71
N LEU A 199 -13.62 -14.82 6.97
CA LEU A 199 -12.87 -14.96 5.71
C LEU A 199 -11.45 -15.52 5.94
N ASP A 200 -10.90 -15.42 7.15
CA ASP A 200 -9.57 -15.95 7.46
C ASP A 200 -9.48 -17.47 7.25
N ASP A 201 -10.58 -18.21 7.44
CA ASP A 201 -10.66 -19.66 7.22
C ASP A 201 -10.35 -20.06 5.77
N GLY A 202 -10.51 -19.12 4.84
CA GLY A 202 -10.25 -19.31 3.41
C GLY A 202 -9.00 -18.61 2.88
N ALA A 203 -8.17 -18.03 3.76
CA ALA A 203 -6.94 -17.36 3.34
C ALA A 203 -5.97 -18.35 2.67
N ILE A 204 -5.32 -17.93 1.58
CA ILE A 204 -4.25 -18.74 0.95
C ILE A 204 -2.93 -18.64 1.70
N LEU A 205 -2.82 -17.65 2.58
CA LEU A 205 -1.75 -17.43 3.54
C LEU A 205 -2.34 -16.67 4.72
N GLY A 206 -2.04 -17.07 5.95
CA GLY A 206 -2.39 -16.28 7.14
C GLY A 206 -2.80 -17.14 8.34
N PRO A 207 -2.52 -16.71 9.58
CA PRO A 207 -1.58 -15.64 9.94
C PRO A 207 -0.14 -16.05 9.64
N ALA A 208 0.54 -15.33 8.73
CA ALA A 208 1.96 -15.53 8.48
C ALA A 208 2.77 -14.45 9.19
N ASP A 209 3.74 -14.84 10.00
CA ASP A 209 4.67 -13.90 10.62
C ASP A 209 5.59 -13.29 9.56
N LEU A 210 5.77 -11.98 9.66
CA LEU A 210 6.67 -11.19 8.83
C LEU A 210 7.59 -10.39 9.76
N TYR A 211 8.89 -10.61 9.65
CA TYR A 211 9.95 -10.00 10.46
C TYR A 211 10.81 -9.03 9.64
N GLY A 212 11.54 -8.17 10.33
CA GLY A 212 12.44 -7.22 9.68
C GLY A 212 13.48 -7.91 8.78
N GLY A 213 13.57 -7.46 7.53
CA GLY A 213 14.42 -8.06 6.50
C GLY A 213 13.67 -8.91 5.48
N GLU A 214 12.34 -9.02 5.58
CA GLU A 214 11.53 -9.83 4.68
C GLU A 214 10.68 -8.98 3.72
N MET A 215 10.77 -9.25 2.43
CA MET A 215 9.84 -8.76 1.43
C MET A 215 8.79 -9.81 1.15
N VAL A 216 7.53 -9.41 1.19
CA VAL A 216 6.39 -10.22 0.77
C VAL A 216 5.78 -9.64 -0.51
N SER A 217 5.39 -10.55 -1.41
CA SER A 217 4.61 -10.23 -2.60
C SER A 217 3.50 -11.26 -2.80
N TRP A 218 2.43 -10.83 -3.44
CA TRP A 218 1.30 -11.66 -3.80
C TRP A 218 0.90 -11.38 -5.25
N PRO A 219 0.11 -12.26 -5.88
CA PRO A 219 -0.33 -11.99 -7.23
C PRO A 219 -1.24 -10.75 -7.27
N HIS A 220 -1.13 -9.96 -8.35
CA HIS A 220 -1.89 -8.72 -8.52
C HIS A 220 -3.40 -8.91 -8.26
N ARG A 221 -3.96 -8.01 -7.44
CA ARG A 221 -5.35 -7.98 -6.93
C ARG A 221 -5.69 -9.02 -5.87
N SER A 222 -4.72 -9.78 -5.36
CA SER A 222 -4.97 -10.61 -4.18
C SER A 222 -5.35 -9.69 -3.01
N PRO A 223 -6.51 -9.93 -2.39
CA PRO A 223 -6.87 -9.21 -1.18
C PRO A 223 -5.91 -9.59 -0.08
N HIS A 224 -5.67 -8.66 0.84
CA HIS A 224 -4.76 -8.87 1.93
C HIS A 224 -5.05 -7.89 3.07
N ARG A 225 -4.56 -8.24 4.25
CA ARG A 225 -4.58 -7.39 5.46
C ARG A 225 -3.35 -7.69 6.29
N VAL A 226 -2.97 -6.74 7.15
CA VAL A 226 -1.85 -6.93 8.08
C VAL A 226 -2.19 -6.38 9.45
N GLU A 227 -1.73 -7.09 10.48
CA GLU A 227 -1.82 -6.67 11.88
C GLU A 227 -0.42 -6.57 12.46
N ASN A 228 -0.12 -5.48 13.14
CA ASN A 228 1.15 -5.35 13.84
C ASN A 228 1.12 -6.13 15.16
N ALA A 229 2.28 -6.66 15.53
CA ALA A 229 2.53 -7.18 16.88
C ALA A 229 3.60 -6.37 17.63
N SER A 230 4.20 -5.38 16.97
CA SER A 230 5.21 -4.47 17.52
C SER A 230 5.28 -3.18 16.69
N TYR A 231 6.03 -2.18 17.15
CA TYR A 231 6.33 -1.00 16.33
C TYR A 231 7.03 -1.42 15.03
N CYS A 232 6.44 -1.04 13.89
CA CYS A 232 6.84 -1.55 12.58
C CYS A 232 7.24 -0.43 11.63
N VAL A 233 8.33 -0.68 10.89
CA VAL A 233 8.79 0.12 9.75
C VAL A 233 8.79 -0.77 8.52
N SER A 234 8.11 -0.34 7.46
CA SER A 234 8.07 -1.05 6.18
C SER A 234 8.24 -0.07 5.02
N MET A 235 8.68 -0.56 3.87
CA MET A 235 8.65 0.18 2.61
C MET A 235 7.65 -0.50 1.68
N VAL A 236 6.75 0.27 1.09
CA VAL A 236 5.86 -0.21 0.04
C VAL A 236 6.45 0.18 -1.30
N MET A 237 6.59 -0.79 -2.20
CA MET A 237 7.01 -0.57 -3.59
C MET A 237 5.86 -0.92 -4.51
N GLU A 238 5.48 0.04 -5.35
CA GLU A 238 4.33 -0.07 -6.24
C GLU A 238 4.66 0.37 -7.66
N PHE A 239 4.10 -0.33 -8.64
CA PHE A 239 4.19 0.07 -10.05
C PHE A 239 3.03 -0.52 -10.86
N SER A 240 2.78 0.08 -12.03
CA SER A 240 1.83 -0.44 -13.02
C SER A 240 2.56 -1.17 -14.14
N THR A 241 2.04 -2.31 -14.57
CA THR A 241 2.37 -2.98 -15.84
C THR A 241 1.26 -2.77 -16.87
N ARG A 242 1.51 -3.06 -18.15
CA ARG A 242 0.45 -3.08 -19.20
C ARG A 242 -0.70 -4.01 -18.82
N LYS A 243 -0.40 -5.14 -18.15
CA LYS A 243 -1.40 -6.10 -17.68
C LYS A 243 -2.27 -5.51 -16.55
N SER A 244 -1.66 -4.92 -15.53
CA SER A 244 -2.42 -4.27 -14.45
C SER A 244 -3.28 -3.11 -14.97
N ALA A 245 -2.74 -2.28 -15.86
CA ALA A 245 -3.46 -1.17 -16.46
C ALA A 245 -4.61 -1.62 -17.37
N PHE A 246 -4.47 -2.77 -18.05
CA PHE A 246 -5.55 -3.39 -18.81
C PHE A 246 -6.70 -3.83 -17.89
N THR A 247 -6.38 -4.55 -16.82
CA THR A 247 -7.37 -4.99 -15.83
C THR A 247 -8.08 -3.81 -15.18
N ASN A 248 -7.35 -2.83 -14.69
CA ASN A 248 -7.94 -1.66 -14.03
C ASN A 248 -8.82 -0.85 -14.97
N ALA A 249 -8.45 -0.74 -16.25
CA ALA A 249 -9.33 -0.06 -17.21
C ALA A 249 -10.66 -0.83 -17.39
N GLY A 250 -10.61 -2.16 -17.50
CA GLY A 250 -11.82 -2.96 -17.62
C GLY A 250 -12.71 -2.90 -16.38
N MET A 251 -12.11 -2.99 -15.19
CA MET A 251 -12.82 -2.83 -13.91
C MET A 251 -13.41 -1.44 -13.76
N PHE A 252 -12.68 -0.39 -14.15
CA PHE A 252 -13.23 0.97 -14.17
C PHE A 252 -14.48 1.07 -15.03
N ALA A 253 -14.49 0.45 -16.24
CA ALA A 253 -15.67 0.42 -17.09
C ALA A 253 -16.82 -0.33 -16.42
N ASN A 254 -16.58 -1.52 -15.86
CA ASN A 254 -17.59 -2.27 -15.13
C ASN A 254 -18.22 -1.42 -14.01
N GLY A 255 -17.39 -0.78 -13.19
CA GLY A 255 -17.85 0.05 -12.08
C GLY A 255 -18.75 1.19 -12.55
N VAL A 256 -18.37 1.89 -13.63
CA VAL A 256 -19.21 2.93 -14.24
C VAL A 256 -20.54 2.35 -14.77
N LEU A 257 -20.50 1.22 -15.47
CA LEU A 257 -21.70 0.56 -16.01
C LEU A 257 -22.66 0.14 -14.89
N ARG A 258 -22.13 -0.40 -13.79
CA ARG A 258 -22.91 -0.79 -12.61
C ARG A 258 -23.57 0.42 -11.96
N ARG A 259 -22.78 1.42 -11.58
CA ARG A 259 -23.25 2.55 -10.76
C ARG A 259 -24.09 3.58 -11.52
N ARG A 260 -23.85 3.78 -12.81
CA ARG A 260 -24.57 4.78 -13.61
C ARG A 260 -25.70 4.21 -14.46
N TYR A 261 -25.62 2.93 -14.83
CA TYR A 261 -26.57 2.34 -15.77
C TYR A 261 -27.27 1.09 -15.22
N GLY A 262 -27.04 0.72 -13.95
CA GLY A 262 -27.71 -0.41 -13.29
C GLY A 262 -27.38 -1.77 -13.91
N MET A 263 -26.29 -1.87 -14.68
CA MET A 263 -25.87 -3.12 -15.30
C MET A 263 -25.18 -4.03 -14.28
N ASN A 264 -25.16 -5.34 -14.52
CA ASN A 264 -24.42 -6.30 -13.70
C ASN A 264 -23.24 -6.92 -14.48
N PRO A 265 -22.19 -6.15 -14.82
CA PRO A 265 -21.06 -6.69 -15.55
C PRO A 265 -20.21 -7.62 -14.67
N SER A 266 -19.62 -8.66 -15.25
CA SER A 266 -18.57 -9.46 -14.59
C SER A 266 -17.25 -9.29 -15.32
N TRP A 267 -16.16 -9.17 -14.57
CA TRP A 267 -14.80 -9.32 -15.04
C TRP A 267 -14.30 -10.76 -14.88
N GLN A 268 -14.55 -11.43 -13.75
CA GLN A 268 -14.07 -12.81 -13.56
C GLN A 268 -14.55 -13.73 -14.69
N ASN A 269 -15.86 -13.69 -15.00
CA ASN A 269 -16.51 -14.55 -15.98
C ASN A 269 -16.51 -14.02 -17.42
N ALA A 270 -16.05 -12.79 -17.65
CA ALA A 270 -16.02 -12.22 -19.00
C ALA A 270 -15.01 -12.92 -19.92
N SER A 271 -15.41 -13.08 -21.19
CA SER A 271 -14.56 -13.53 -22.28
C SER A 271 -13.41 -12.56 -22.55
N LYS A 272 -12.40 -13.02 -23.31
CA LYS A 272 -11.26 -12.17 -23.69
C LYS A 272 -11.67 -10.95 -24.52
N VAL A 273 -12.68 -11.11 -25.39
CA VAL A 273 -13.19 -10.02 -26.25
C VAL A 273 -13.92 -8.98 -25.42
N GLU A 274 -14.78 -9.40 -24.48
CA GLU A 274 -15.46 -8.49 -23.56
C GLU A 274 -14.46 -7.73 -22.68
N LYS A 275 -13.46 -8.43 -22.13
CA LYS A 275 -12.39 -7.81 -21.34
C LYS A 275 -11.64 -6.73 -22.14
N LEU A 276 -11.37 -6.99 -23.42
CA LEU A 276 -10.75 -6.01 -24.31
C LEU A 276 -11.66 -4.80 -24.53
N GLY A 277 -12.93 -5.02 -24.88
CA GLY A 277 -13.90 -3.94 -25.08
C GLY A 277 -14.07 -3.06 -23.84
N LYS A 278 -14.20 -3.69 -22.66
CA LYS A 278 -14.26 -3.01 -21.36
C LYS A 278 -13.00 -2.21 -21.07
N ALA A 279 -11.81 -2.77 -21.33
CA ALA A 279 -10.55 -2.05 -21.11
C ALA A 279 -10.40 -0.83 -22.02
N VAL A 280 -10.84 -0.91 -23.29
CA VAL A 280 -10.87 0.25 -24.20
C VAL A 280 -11.85 1.31 -23.68
N MET A 281 -13.08 0.89 -23.36
CA MET A 281 -14.12 1.77 -22.83
C MET A 281 -13.66 2.49 -21.56
N GLY A 282 -13.08 1.77 -20.60
CA GLY A 282 -12.64 2.36 -19.34
C GLY A 282 -11.47 3.31 -19.51
N ARG A 283 -10.55 3.07 -20.47
CA ARG A 283 -9.51 4.06 -20.82
C ARG A 283 -10.14 5.34 -21.34
N MET A 284 -11.12 5.24 -22.25
CA MET A 284 -11.82 6.42 -22.78
C MET A 284 -12.55 7.18 -21.66
N MET A 285 -13.28 6.47 -20.79
CA MET A 285 -13.98 7.07 -19.65
C MET A 285 -13.04 7.77 -18.67
N ARG A 286 -11.86 7.20 -18.40
CA ARG A 286 -10.85 7.85 -17.54
C ARG A 286 -10.31 9.14 -18.16
N ASN A 287 -10.07 9.14 -19.47
CA ASN A 287 -9.53 10.31 -20.17
C ASN A 287 -10.49 11.51 -20.17
N ILE A 288 -11.82 11.27 -20.16
CA ILE A 288 -12.84 12.33 -20.07
C ILE A 288 -13.16 12.74 -18.62
N GLY A 289 -12.42 12.24 -17.62
CA GLY A 289 -12.50 12.71 -16.23
C GLY A 289 -13.58 12.05 -15.36
N THR A 290 -14.22 10.97 -15.81
CA THR A 290 -15.30 10.26 -15.09
C THR A 290 -14.95 9.89 -13.66
N ARG A 291 -13.67 9.65 -13.35
CA ARG A 291 -13.20 9.31 -11.99
C ARG A 291 -13.52 10.39 -10.96
N LYS A 292 -13.55 11.67 -11.36
CA LYS A 292 -13.76 12.79 -10.45
C LYS A 292 -15.11 12.74 -9.73
N SER A 293 -16.13 12.12 -10.32
CA SER A 293 -17.47 12.04 -9.73
C SER A 293 -17.58 11.06 -8.56
N PHE A 294 -16.58 10.21 -8.35
CA PHE A 294 -16.62 9.13 -7.36
C PHE A 294 -15.74 9.38 -6.14
N ARG A 295 -14.90 10.42 -6.18
CA ARG A 295 -13.92 10.68 -5.11
C ARG A 295 -14.62 11.06 -3.81
N ARG A 296 -14.32 10.33 -2.74
CA ARG A 296 -14.69 10.70 -1.38
C ARG A 296 -14.00 11.99 -0.94
N LYS A 297 -14.59 12.62 0.08
CA LYS A 297 -13.96 13.69 0.85
C LYS A 297 -13.17 13.08 2.01
N ASP A 298 -11.94 13.54 2.20
CA ASP A 298 -11.12 13.17 3.35
C ASP A 298 -11.39 14.15 4.50
N MET A 299 -11.78 13.62 5.66
CA MET A 299 -12.20 14.42 6.81
C MET A 299 -11.22 14.24 7.95
N VAL A 300 -10.74 15.36 8.50
CA VAL A 300 -9.91 15.41 9.70
C VAL A 300 -10.82 15.43 10.93
N ARG A 301 -10.60 14.47 11.83
CA ARG A 301 -11.34 14.35 13.10
C ARG A 301 -10.44 14.40 14.34
N TYR A 302 -9.13 14.28 14.13
CA TYR A 302 -8.15 14.20 15.19
C TYR A 302 -6.97 15.14 14.91
N LYS A 303 -6.23 15.50 15.95
CA LYS A 303 -5.02 16.30 15.89
C LYS A 303 -3.92 15.64 16.74
N LEU A 304 -2.71 15.66 16.21
CA LEU A 304 -1.49 15.27 16.91
C LEU A 304 -1.10 16.37 17.91
N ASP A 305 -0.86 15.99 19.16
CA ASP A 305 -0.55 16.86 20.29
C ASP A 305 0.38 16.14 21.26
N ALA A 306 1.66 16.52 21.25
CA ALA A 306 2.70 15.91 22.10
C ALA A 306 2.44 16.08 23.61
N SER A 307 1.59 17.03 24.01
CA SER A 307 1.23 17.25 25.41
C SER A 307 0.05 16.39 25.88
N PHE A 308 -0.66 15.74 24.95
CA PHE A 308 -1.81 14.92 25.24
C PHE A 308 -1.39 13.46 25.51
N GLU A 309 -2.02 12.81 26.48
CA GLU A 309 -1.79 11.39 26.75
C GLU A 309 -2.17 10.57 25.51
N GLY A 310 -1.22 9.81 24.98
CA GLY A 310 -1.42 9.08 23.73
C GLY A 310 -1.37 9.95 22.47
N PHE A 311 -0.81 11.16 22.51
CA PHE A 311 -0.48 11.99 21.34
C PHE A 311 -1.64 12.44 20.44
N VAL A 312 -2.82 11.82 20.47
CA VAL A 312 -3.91 12.05 19.52
C VAL A 312 -5.16 12.48 20.27
N ARG A 313 -5.70 13.66 19.92
CA ARG A 313 -6.95 14.16 20.50
C ARG A 313 -7.95 14.54 19.42
N ALA A 314 -9.24 14.44 19.74
CA ALA A 314 -10.29 14.88 18.83
C ALA A 314 -10.21 16.39 18.58
N VAL A 315 -10.48 16.82 17.34
CA VAL A 315 -10.69 18.25 17.04
C VAL A 315 -12.08 18.68 17.48
N SER A 316 -12.26 19.95 17.83
CA SER A 316 -13.56 20.47 18.28
C SER A 316 -14.64 20.42 17.20
N LYS A 317 -14.26 20.54 15.93
CA LYS A 317 -15.16 20.41 14.78
C LYS A 317 -14.42 19.73 13.62
N PRO A 318 -14.92 18.60 13.09
CA PRO A 318 -14.34 17.96 11.91
C PRO A 318 -14.30 18.90 10.70
N TYR A 319 -13.25 18.81 9.89
CA TYR A 319 -13.07 19.62 8.68
C TYR A 319 -12.47 18.80 7.53
N GLU A 320 -12.68 19.25 6.29
CA GLU A 320 -12.13 18.58 5.11
C GLU A 320 -10.62 18.82 5.03
N ARG A 321 -9.84 17.76 4.79
CA ARG A 321 -8.39 17.87 4.62
C ARG A 321 -8.09 18.71 3.38
N VAL A 322 -7.20 19.70 3.54
CA VAL A 322 -6.70 20.50 2.42
C VAL A 322 -5.37 19.89 1.97
N HIS A 323 -5.30 19.46 0.71
CA HIS A 323 -4.08 18.92 0.09
C HIS A 323 -3.17 20.01 -0.45
#